data_AF-A0A542ARP5-F1
#
_entry.id   AF-A0A542ARP5-F1
#
_cell.length_a   1.000
_cell.length_b   1.000
_cell.length_c   1.000
_cell.angle_alpha   90.00
_cell.angle_beta   90.00
_cell.angle_gamma   90.00
#
_symmetry.space_group_name_H-M   'P 1'
#
loop_
_entity.id
_entity.type
_entity.pdbx_description
1 polymer ?
#
loop_
_entity_poly.entity_id
_entity_poly.type
_entity_poly.pdbx_seq_one_letter_code
_entity_poly.pdbx_strand_id
1 'polypeptide(L)'
;MKRHQYSEMEREFLRKNIANNSYTELKNKFNAEFGLNLTKAAIEHICKRTGIDHGHPGATFAKGERNPFSPTLPIGSEMVSAGKVYIKIANNLVPAGKSRIRNWVQKNRYVYEQAHEELPDGYQIIALDGNKRNFDPSNLYAVPKKINMMLCMNKWFFKNPEITLAAIKWCELFYALKE
;
A
#
# COMPACT_ATOMS: atom_id res chain seq x y z
N MET A 1 43.58 -11.83 23.20
CA MET A 1 42.92 -11.03 24.25
C MET A 1 42.25 -11.96 25.26
N LYS A 2 42.45 -11.71 26.55
CA LYS A 2 41.83 -12.50 27.63
C LYS A 2 40.34 -12.18 27.67
N ARG A 3 39.47 -13.19 27.56
CA ARG A 3 38.02 -13.00 27.69
C ARG A 3 37.68 -12.72 29.15
N HIS A 4 36.81 -11.74 29.41
CA HIS A 4 36.28 -11.50 30.75
C HIS A 4 35.54 -12.74 31.24
N GLN A 5 35.90 -13.22 32.43
CA GLN A 5 35.26 -14.37 33.05
C GLN A 5 34.17 -13.85 33.97
N TYR A 6 32.91 -14.08 33.57
CA TYR A 6 31.75 -13.63 34.32
C TYR A 6 31.49 -14.56 35.50
N SER A 7 31.62 -14.00 36.70
CA SER A 7 31.21 -14.57 37.98
C SER A 7 29.70 -14.81 38.04
N GLU A 8 29.25 -15.59 39.04
CA GLU A 8 27.81 -15.86 39.18
C GLU A 8 27.03 -14.60 39.57
N MET A 9 27.64 -13.69 40.36
CA MET A 9 27.02 -12.40 40.71
C MET A 9 26.78 -11.52 39.48
N GLU A 10 27.75 -11.46 38.56
CA GLU A 10 27.62 -10.71 37.31
C GLU A 10 26.52 -11.30 36.40
N ARG A 11 26.38 -12.62 36.37
CA ARG A 11 25.30 -13.27 35.61
C ARG A 11 23.93 -13.01 36.23
N GLU A 12 23.85 -13.01 37.55
CA GLU A 12 22.60 -12.73 38.26
C GLU A 12 22.15 -11.29 38.06
N PHE A 13 23.09 -10.34 38.02
CA PHE A 13 22.80 -8.95 37.64
C PHE A 13 22.20 -8.86 36.23
N LEU A 14 22.78 -9.58 35.26
CA LEU A 14 22.28 -9.60 33.89
C LEU A 14 20.88 -10.21 33.80
N ARG A 15 20.60 -11.31 34.50
CA ARG A 15 19.27 -11.94 34.55
C ARG A 15 18.20 -10.98 35.08
N LYS A 16 18.51 -10.24 36.15
CA LYS A 16 17.56 -9.31 36.79
C LYS A 16 17.27 -8.06 35.95
N ASN A 17 18.23 -7.63 35.14
CA ASN A 17 18.13 -6.35 34.42
C ASN A 17 17.78 -6.48 32.93
N ILE A 18 17.85 -7.67 32.33
CA ILE A 18 17.69 -7.80 30.87
C ILE A 18 16.28 -7.48 30.36
N ALA A 19 15.22 -7.82 31.10
CA ALA A 19 13.84 -7.69 30.62
C ALA A 19 13.45 -6.23 30.29
N ASN A 20 13.96 -5.26 31.05
CA ASN A 20 13.57 -3.86 30.97
C ASN A 20 14.66 -2.94 30.40
N ASN A 21 15.75 -3.49 29.86
CA ASN A 21 16.87 -2.68 29.37
C ASN A 21 17.35 -3.20 28.02
N SER A 22 17.56 -2.28 27.06
CA SER A 22 18.31 -2.60 25.85
C SER A 22 19.74 -3.02 26.20
N TYR A 23 20.41 -3.77 25.32
CA TYR A 23 21.82 -4.13 25.53
C TYR A 23 22.75 -2.92 25.73
N THR A 24 22.40 -1.75 25.20
CA THR A 24 23.16 -0.50 25.44
C THR A 24 23.02 -0.02 26.88
N GLU A 25 21.79 0.00 27.40
CA GLU A 25 21.50 0.38 28.78
C GLU A 25 22.04 -0.65 29.77
N LEU A 26 21.87 -1.94 29.46
CA LEU A 26 22.39 -3.05 30.24
C LEU A 26 23.92 -2.97 30.36
N LYS A 27 24.62 -2.63 29.26
CA LYS A 27 26.06 -2.38 29.27
C LYS A 27 26.45 -1.19 30.15
N ASN A 28 25.75 -0.07 30.07
CA ASN A 28 26.04 1.10 30.91
C ASN A 28 25.86 0.77 32.40
N LYS A 29 24.76 0.10 32.76
CA LYS A 29 24.48 -0.32 34.14
C LYS A 29 25.49 -1.35 34.65
N PHE A 30 25.86 -2.32 33.83
CA PHE A 30 26.84 -3.35 34.18
C PHE A 30 28.23 -2.75 34.42
N ASN A 31 28.68 -1.85 33.54
CA ASN A 31 29.96 -1.17 33.68
C ASN A 31 29.99 -0.25 34.91
N ALA A 32 28.88 0.41 35.24
CA ALA A 32 28.76 1.25 36.44
C ALA A 32 28.78 0.42 37.73
N GLU A 33 28.10 -0.73 37.77
CA GLU A 33 28.00 -1.59 38.95
C GLU A 33 29.33 -2.27 39.29
N PHE A 34 30.02 -2.82 38.28
CA PHE A 34 31.22 -3.64 38.48
C PHE A 34 32.53 -2.89 38.20
N GLY A 35 32.46 -1.59 37.86
CA GLY A 35 33.64 -0.78 37.54
C GLY A 35 34.39 -1.26 36.29
N LEU A 36 33.66 -1.88 35.34
CA LEU A 36 34.22 -2.47 34.12
C LEU A 36 34.02 -1.56 32.91
N ASN A 37 34.74 -1.85 31.83
CA ASN A 37 34.56 -1.15 30.55
C ASN A 37 34.32 -2.16 29.41
N LEU A 38 33.25 -2.94 29.55
CA LEU A 38 32.84 -3.90 28.54
C LEU A 38 32.08 -3.23 27.40
N THR A 39 32.24 -3.79 26.20
CA THR A 39 31.48 -3.37 25.02
C THR A 39 30.07 -3.93 25.06
N LYS A 40 29.14 -3.28 24.35
CA LYS A 40 27.77 -3.79 24.14
C LYS A 40 27.78 -5.24 23.63
N ALA A 41 28.65 -5.53 22.67
CA ALA A 41 28.79 -6.85 22.07
C ALA A 41 29.23 -7.92 23.09
N ALA A 42 30.11 -7.57 24.04
CA ALA A 42 30.52 -8.50 25.10
C ALA A 42 29.34 -8.88 25.99
N ILE A 43 28.52 -7.90 26.40
CA ILE A 43 27.29 -8.11 27.17
C ILE A 43 26.27 -8.94 26.39
N GLU A 44 26.06 -8.61 25.12
CA GLU A 44 25.15 -9.38 24.24
C GLU A 44 25.61 -10.84 24.08
N HIS A 45 26.91 -11.07 23.88
CA HIS A 45 27.47 -12.41 23.73
C HIS A 45 27.37 -13.23 25.00
N ILE A 46 27.63 -12.66 26.18
CA ILE A 46 27.47 -13.41 27.43
C ILE A 46 26.02 -13.80 27.63
N CYS A 47 25.08 -12.86 27.45
CA CYS A 47 23.64 -13.12 27.58
C CYS A 47 23.19 -14.27 26.66
N LYS A 48 23.58 -14.23 25.38
CA LYS A 48 23.29 -15.31 24.43
C LYS A 48 23.92 -16.65 24.82
N ARG A 49 25.18 -16.64 25.28
CA ARG A 49 25.92 -17.85 25.66
C ARG A 49 25.38 -18.50 26.94
N THR A 50 24.86 -17.72 27.88
CA THR A 50 24.30 -18.20 29.14
C THR A 50 22.78 -18.36 29.12
N GLY A 51 22.13 -18.17 27.97
CA GLY A 51 20.68 -18.29 27.82
C GLY A 51 19.89 -17.22 28.57
N ILE A 52 20.49 -16.06 28.82
CA ILE A 52 19.81 -14.89 29.40
C ILE A 52 19.20 -14.11 28.24
N ASP A 53 17.89 -14.24 28.05
CA ASP A 53 17.12 -13.52 27.05
C ASP A 53 16.23 -12.45 27.70
N HIS A 54 15.64 -11.58 26.87
CA HIS A 54 14.76 -10.51 27.38
C HIS A 54 13.39 -11.05 27.84
N GLY A 55 13.16 -12.37 27.86
CA GLY A 55 11.86 -12.98 28.17
C GLY A 55 10.74 -12.65 27.18
N HIS A 56 11.01 -11.81 26.17
CA HIS A 56 10.07 -11.49 25.11
C HIS A 56 10.27 -12.50 23.97
N PRO A 57 9.26 -13.31 23.60
CA PRO A 57 9.26 -14.03 22.33
C PRO A 57 9.30 -13.00 21.21
N GLY A 58 10.52 -12.65 20.78
CA GLY A 58 10.86 -11.33 20.27
C GLY A 58 9.84 -10.80 19.27
N ALA A 59 9.14 -9.72 19.63
CA ALA A 59 8.13 -9.01 18.82
C ALA A 59 7.48 -9.89 17.73
N THR A 60 7.06 -11.10 18.10
CA THR A 60 6.27 -11.92 17.20
C THR A 60 4.88 -11.35 17.37
N PHE A 61 4.36 -10.71 16.32
CA PHE A 61 2.92 -10.54 16.24
C PHE A 61 2.33 -11.90 16.60
N ALA A 62 1.51 -11.95 17.66
CA ALA A 62 0.79 -13.17 17.99
C ALA A 62 0.20 -13.65 16.66
N LYS A 63 0.48 -14.90 16.30
CA LYS A 63 -0.06 -15.51 15.08
C LYS A 63 -1.56 -15.73 15.33
N GLY A 64 -2.30 -14.63 15.40
CA GLY A 64 -3.74 -14.61 15.42
C GLY A 64 -4.25 -14.96 14.04
N GLU A 65 -5.53 -15.27 13.97
CA GLU A 65 -6.22 -15.36 12.70
C GLU A 65 -5.98 -14.05 11.95
N ARG A 66 -5.33 -14.15 10.80
CA ARG A 66 -5.17 -13.04 9.88
C ARG A 66 -6.58 -12.62 9.53
N ASN A 67 -7.09 -11.54 10.12
CA ASN A 67 -8.49 -11.16 9.98
C ASN A 67 -8.85 -11.17 8.48
N PRO A 68 -9.60 -12.18 8.00
CA PRO A 68 -9.97 -12.28 6.58
C PRO A 68 -10.86 -11.09 6.20
N PHE A 69 -11.52 -10.54 7.22
CA PHE A 69 -12.43 -9.41 7.23
C PHE A 69 -11.79 -8.17 7.85
N SER A 70 -10.50 -7.92 7.65
CA SER A 70 -10.00 -6.54 7.73
C SER A 70 -9.86 -5.99 6.31
N PRO A 71 -10.99 -5.72 5.61
CA PRO A 71 -10.94 -4.70 4.59
C PRO A 71 -10.58 -3.42 5.31
N THR A 72 -9.37 -2.91 5.09
CA THR A 72 -8.88 -1.68 5.74
C THR A 72 -9.81 -0.48 5.57
N LEU A 73 -10.78 -0.56 4.66
CA LEU A 73 -11.80 0.45 4.37
C LEU A 73 -13.15 -0.21 4.04
N PRO A 74 -14.30 0.35 4.49
CA PRO A 74 -15.64 -0.14 4.16
C PRO A 74 -15.95 -0.06 2.66
N ILE A 75 -16.92 -0.84 2.17
CA ILE A 75 -17.46 -0.71 0.80
C ILE A 75 -17.99 0.72 0.61
N GLY A 76 -17.77 1.30 -0.58
CA GLY A 76 -18.06 2.70 -0.88
C GLY A 76 -16.91 3.66 -0.55
N SER A 77 -15.88 3.22 0.18
CA SER A 77 -14.72 4.07 0.43
C SER A 77 -14.02 4.49 -0.85
N GLU A 78 -13.52 5.71 -0.87
CA GLU A 78 -12.74 6.26 -1.97
C GLU A 78 -11.24 6.18 -1.70
N MET A 79 -10.45 5.91 -2.73
CA MET A 79 -9.01 6.05 -2.68
C MET A 79 -8.48 6.74 -3.93
N VAL A 80 -7.38 7.48 -3.80
CA VAL A 80 -6.66 8.06 -4.93
C VAL A 80 -5.40 7.23 -5.18
N SER A 81 -5.22 6.75 -6.41
CA SER A 81 -4.03 6.01 -6.82
C SER A 81 -3.65 6.38 -8.26
N ALA A 82 -2.38 6.72 -8.48
CA ALA A 82 -1.85 7.16 -9.78
C ALA A 82 -2.71 8.28 -10.44
N GLY A 83 -3.19 9.24 -9.63
CA GLY A 83 -4.01 10.36 -10.10
C GLY A 83 -5.45 10.01 -10.50
N LYS A 84 -5.90 8.77 -10.28
CA LYS A 84 -7.28 8.32 -10.52
C LYS A 84 -7.98 8.03 -9.20
N VAL A 85 -9.28 8.28 -9.15
CA VAL A 85 -10.13 7.95 -7.99
C VAL A 85 -10.76 6.58 -8.21
N TYR A 86 -10.74 5.76 -7.16
CA TYR A 86 -11.34 4.44 -7.12
C TYR A 86 -12.35 4.35 -5.99
N ILE A 87 -13.44 3.62 -6.22
CA ILE A 87 -14.44 3.28 -5.21
C ILE A 87 -14.30 1.78 -4.93
N LYS A 88 -14.35 1.45 -3.64
CA LYS A 88 -14.38 0.06 -3.21
C LYS A 88 -15.76 -0.55 -3.42
N ILE A 89 -15.85 -1.63 -4.18
CA ILE A 89 -17.14 -2.28 -4.51
C ILE A 89 -17.30 -3.67 -3.89
N ALA A 90 -16.21 -4.29 -3.43
CA ALA A 90 -16.24 -5.66 -2.91
C ALA A 90 -15.25 -5.90 -1.77
N ASN A 91 -15.43 -7.01 -1.05
CA ASN A 91 -14.57 -7.48 0.03
C ASN A 91 -14.01 -8.88 -0.23
N ASN A 92 -13.85 -9.26 -1.50
CA ASN A 92 -13.39 -10.59 -1.85
C ASN A 92 -11.97 -10.83 -1.32
N LEU A 93 -11.70 -12.07 -0.86
CA LEU A 93 -10.37 -12.47 -0.46
C LEU A 93 -9.44 -12.43 -1.69
N VAL A 94 -8.36 -11.65 -1.57
CA VAL A 94 -7.35 -11.53 -2.63
C VAL A 94 -6.19 -12.45 -2.29
N PRO A 95 -5.89 -13.49 -3.12
CA PRO A 95 -4.77 -14.38 -2.88
C PRO A 95 -3.44 -13.64 -2.75
N ALA A 96 -2.51 -14.21 -2.00
CA ALA A 96 -1.15 -13.67 -1.87
C ALA A 96 -0.51 -13.49 -3.27
N GLY A 97 0.14 -12.35 -3.50
CA GLY A 97 0.75 -12.01 -4.78
C GLY A 97 -0.22 -11.51 -5.87
N LYS A 98 -1.54 -11.46 -5.63
CA LYS A 98 -2.51 -10.83 -6.52
C LYS A 98 -2.84 -9.40 -6.08
N SER A 99 -3.15 -8.55 -7.05
CA SER A 99 -3.46 -7.14 -6.79
C SER A 99 -4.77 -6.97 -6.03
N ARG A 100 -4.73 -6.20 -4.94
CA ARG A 100 -5.91 -5.80 -4.15
C ARG A 100 -6.89 -4.93 -4.93
N ILE A 101 -6.48 -4.40 -6.09
CA ILE A 101 -7.33 -3.55 -6.94
C ILE A 101 -8.57 -4.27 -7.48
N ARG A 102 -8.63 -5.61 -7.42
CA ARG A 102 -9.81 -6.39 -7.85
C ARG A 102 -11.10 -6.06 -7.08
N ASN A 103 -10.96 -5.51 -5.87
CA ASN A 103 -12.09 -5.06 -5.05
C ASN A 103 -12.46 -3.57 -5.29
N TRP A 104 -11.78 -2.92 -6.23
CA TRP A 104 -11.86 -1.49 -6.49
C TRP A 104 -12.14 -1.22 -7.97
N VAL A 105 -13.08 -0.33 -8.24
CA VAL A 105 -13.40 0.12 -9.60
C VAL A 105 -13.09 1.61 -9.72
N GLN A 106 -12.66 2.06 -10.89
CA GLN A 106 -12.43 3.49 -11.13
C GLN A 106 -13.75 4.25 -11.01
N LYS A 107 -13.75 5.36 -10.26
CA LYS A 107 -14.96 6.12 -9.97
C LYS A 107 -15.67 6.64 -11.23
N ASN A 108 -14.93 7.07 -12.26
CA ASN A 108 -15.51 7.43 -13.56
C ASN A 108 -16.33 6.27 -14.16
N ARG A 109 -15.79 5.05 -14.11
CA ARG A 109 -16.49 3.87 -14.64
C ARG A 109 -17.72 3.55 -13.80
N TYR A 110 -17.57 3.55 -12.48
CA TYR A 110 -18.68 3.32 -11.55
C TYR A 110 -19.83 4.30 -11.81
N VAL A 111 -19.57 5.61 -11.86
CA VAL A 111 -20.62 6.62 -12.08
C VAL A 111 -21.24 6.52 -13.48
N TYR A 112 -20.45 6.22 -14.50
CA TYR A 112 -20.95 5.99 -15.85
C TYR A 112 -21.93 4.80 -15.90
N GLU A 113 -21.52 3.65 -15.36
CA GLU A 113 -22.33 2.41 -15.32
C GLU A 113 -23.58 2.54 -14.43
N GLN A 114 -23.67 3.53 -13.53
CA GLN A 114 -24.91 3.82 -12.79
C GLN A 114 -25.95 4.57 -13.64
N ALA A 115 -25.51 5.35 -14.63
CA ALA A 115 -26.37 6.18 -15.46
C ALA A 115 -26.61 5.60 -16.87
N HIS A 116 -25.75 4.68 -17.31
CA HIS A 116 -25.72 4.09 -18.64
C HIS A 116 -25.54 2.57 -18.53
N GLU A 117 -25.48 1.88 -19.67
CA GLU A 117 -25.24 0.45 -19.73
C GLU A 117 -23.80 0.07 -19.30
N GLU A 118 -23.60 -1.22 -19.06
CA GLU A 118 -22.28 -1.77 -18.77
C GLU A 118 -21.30 -1.48 -19.91
N LEU A 119 -20.10 -1.03 -19.55
CA LEU A 119 -19.09 -0.64 -20.53
C LEU A 119 -18.54 -1.89 -21.26
N PRO A 120 -18.64 -1.98 -22.60
CA PRO A 120 -18.13 -3.11 -23.35
C PRO A 120 -16.63 -3.33 -23.16
N ASP A 121 -16.15 -4.56 -23.37
CA ASP A 121 -14.71 -4.81 -23.29
C ASP A 121 -13.94 -4.00 -24.34
N GLY A 122 -12.76 -3.52 -23.96
CA GLY A 122 -11.96 -2.66 -24.81
C GLY A 122 -12.41 -1.20 -24.87
N TYR A 123 -13.45 -0.78 -24.15
CA TYR A 123 -13.83 0.63 -24.01
C TYR A 123 -13.18 1.29 -22.78
N GLN A 124 -13.07 2.62 -22.82
CA GLN A 124 -12.57 3.47 -21.76
C GLN A 124 -13.46 4.70 -21.61
N ILE A 125 -13.58 5.20 -20.38
CA ILE A 125 -14.30 6.43 -20.08
C ILE A 125 -13.34 7.63 -20.17
N ILE A 126 -13.74 8.65 -20.92
CA ILE A 126 -13.08 9.94 -21.04
C ILE A 126 -13.92 10.99 -20.33
N ALA A 127 -13.27 11.88 -19.57
CA ALA A 127 -13.88 13.11 -19.08
C ALA A 127 -13.76 14.19 -20.18
N LEU A 128 -14.89 14.69 -20.68
CA LEU A 128 -14.95 15.59 -21.84
C LEU A 128 -14.27 16.94 -21.57
N ASP A 129 -14.40 17.47 -20.36
CA ASP A 129 -13.74 18.69 -19.89
C ASP A 129 -12.23 18.53 -19.56
N GLY A 130 -11.69 17.32 -19.72
CA GLY A 130 -10.31 16.97 -19.37
C GLY A 130 -10.03 16.90 -17.85
N ASN A 131 -11.02 17.17 -16.99
CA ASN A 131 -10.89 17.10 -15.55
C ASN A 131 -11.19 15.68 -15.06
N LYS A 132 -10.14 14.94 -14.71
CA LYS A 132 -10.21 13.55 -14.22
C LYS A 132 -10.90 13.40 -12.85
N ARG A 133 -11.32 14.50 -12.21
CA ARG A 133 -12.07 14.53 -10.96
C ARG A 133 -13.50 15.06 -11.13
N ASN A 134 -13.91 15.40 -12.35
CA ASN A 134 -15.30 15.68 -12.67
C ASN A 134 -15.99 14.35 -13.02
N PHE A 135 -16.87 13.89 -12.12
CA PHE A 135 -17.60 12.64 -12.25
C PHE A 135 -19.06 12.85 -12.68
N ASP A 136 -19.44 14.03 -13.16
CA ASP A 136 -20.78 14.26 -13.69
C ASP A 136 -21.05 13.27 -14.84
N PRO A 137 -22.13 12.45 -14.80
CA PRO A 137 -22.44 11.49 -15.86
C PRO A 137 -22.48 12.11 -17.26
N SER A 138 -22.93 13.36 -17.38
CA SER A 138 -23.00 14.08 -18.67
C SER A 138 -21.62 14.47 -19.22
N ASN A 139 -20.59 14.55 -18.36
CA ASN A 139 -19.21 14.83 -18.72
C ASN A 139 -18.41 13.56 -19.01
N LEU A 140 -19.00 12.38 -18.86
CA LEU A 140 -18.33 11.09 -19.05
C LEU A 140 -18.76 10.46 -20.38
N TYR A 141 -17.78 10.13 -21.23
CA TYR A 141 -18.04 9.53 -22.53
C TYR A 141 -17.26 8.23 -22.71
N ALA A 142 -17.96 7.16 -23.09
CA ALA A 142 -17.36 5.87 -23.39
C ALA A 142 -16.83 5.82 -24.81
N VAL A 143 -15.56 5.46 -24.98
CA VAL A 143 -14.94 5.28 -26.31
C VAL A 143 -14.14 3.97 -26.38
N PRO A 144 -14.03 3.35 -27.57
CA PRO A 144 -13.06 2.29 -27.80
C PRO A 144 -11.62 2.75 -27.50
N LYS A 145 -10.76 1.84 -27.01
CA LYS A 145 -9.31 2.11 -26.78
C LYS A 145 -8.62 2.71 -28.01
N LYS A 146 -8.99 2.29 -29.24
CA LYS A 146 -8.44 2.82 -30.51
C LYS A 146 -8.69 4.32 -30.69
N ILE A 147 -9.84 4.81 -30.24
CA ILE A 147 -10.19 6.24 -30.30
C ILE A 147 -9.42 7.01 -29.23
N ASN A 148 -9.43 6.53 -27.98
CA ASN A 148 -8.66 7.17 -26.91
C ASN A 148 -7.17 7.30 -27.26
N MET A 149 -6.58 6.28 -27.89
CA MET A 149 -5.21 6.33 -28.39
C MET A 149 -4.98 7.45 -29.41
N MET A 150 -5.91 7.60 -30.38
CA MET A 150 -5.84 8.69 -31.38
C MET A 150 -5.91 10.07 -30.71
N LEU A 151 -6.82 10.25 -29.73
CA LEU A 151 -6.94 11.50 -28.97
C LEU A 151 -5.64 11.81 -28.20
N CYS A 152 -5.05 10.79 -27.55
CA CYS A 152 -3.77 10.94 -26.83
C CYS A 152 -2.62 11.33 -27.74
N MET A 153 -2.46 10.67 -28.89
CA MET A 153 -1.39 10.97 -29.84
C MET A 153 -1.47 12.40 -30.38
N ASN A 154 -2.68 12.88 -30.64
CA ASN A 154 -2.91 14.22 -31.17
C ASN A 154 -3.13 15.29 -30.10
N LYS A 155 -3.12 14.93 -28.81
CA LYS A 155 -3.39 15.81 -27.67
C LYS A 155 -4.76 16.52 -27.76
N TRP A 156 -5.77 15.84 -28.28
CA TRP A 156 -7.14 16.37 -28.44
C TRP A 156 -7.98 16.25 -27.16
N PHE A 157 -7.43 16.72 -26.04
CA PHE A 157 -8.16 16.87 -24.78
C PHE A 157 -8.22 18.36 -24.44
N PHE A 158 -9.43 18.91 -24.47
CA PHE A 158 -9.66 20.34 -24.30
C PHE A 158 -10.42 20.61 -22.99
N LYS A 159 -10.37 21.87 -22.54
CA LYS A 159 -11.18 22.31 -21.39
C LYS A 159 -12.67 22.44 -21.75
N ASN A 160 -12.97 22.72 -23.02
CA ASN A 160 -14.35 22.78 -23.49
C ASN A 160 -14.80 21.35 -23.85
N PRO A 161 -15.83 20.80 -23.16
CA PRO A 161 -16.30 19.44 -23.39
C PRO A 161 -16.83 19.20 -24.81
N GLU A 162 -17.42 20.22 -25.44
CA GLU A 162 -17.97 20.11 -26.79
C GLU A 162 -16.87 19.89 -27.83
N ILE A 163 -15.71 20.53 -27.66
CA ILE A 163 -14.57 20.37 -28.58
C ILE A 163 -13.97 18.97 -28.44
N THR A 164 -13.82 18.48 -27.21
CA THR A 164 -13.36 17.10 -26.96
C THR A 164 -14.35 16.08 -27.54
N LEU A 165 -15.66 16.31 -27.38
CA LEU A 165 -16.71 15.48 -27.97
C LEU A 165 -16.66 15.51 -29.50
N ALA A 166 -16.49 16.67 -30.12
CA ALA A 166 -16.34 16.79 -31.56
C ALA A 166 -15.13 16.00 -32.08
N ALA A 167 -13.99 16.04 -31.37
CA ALA A 167 -12.81 15.25 -31.72
C ALA A 167 -13.07 13.73 -31.59
N ILE A 168 -13.80 13.30 -30.56
CA ILE A 168 -14.25 11.91 -30.40
C ILE A 168 -15.12 11.51 -31.60
N LYS A 169 -16.14 12.30 -31.93
CA LYS A 169 -17.08 12.04 -33.05
C LYS A 169 -16.37 11.98 -34.39
N TRP A 170 -15.39 12.85 -34.60
CA TRP A 170 -14.54 12.80 -35.78
C TRP A 170 -13.75 11.48 -35.86
N CYS A 171 -13.19 11.01 -34.74
CA CYS A 171 -12.48 9.73 -34.70
C CYS A 171 -13.41 8.54 -34.95
N GLU A 172 -14.62 8.54 -34.39
CA GLU A 172 -15.64 7.51 -34.63
C GLU A 172 -15.96 7.41 -36.12
N LEU A 173 -16.24 8.56 -36.75
CA LEU A 173 -16.48 8.64 -38.19
C LEU A 173 -15.27 8.16 -38.99
N PHE A 174 -14.07 8.60 -38.63
CA PHE A 174 -12.83 8.21 -39.31
C PHE A 174 -12.62 6.69 -39.33
N TYR A 175 -12.89 6.00 -38.22
CA TYR A 175 -12.78 4.55 -38.18
C TYR A 175 -13.93 3.86 -38.90
N ALA A 176 -15.15 4.37 -38.81
CA ALA A 176 -16.31 3.81 -39.51
C ALA A 176 -16.16 3.90 -41.05
N LEU A 177 -15.48 4.93 -41.58
CA LEU A 177 -15.20 5.07 -43.01
C LEU A 177 -14.09 4.15 -43.54
N LYS A 178 -13.33 3.51 -42.65
CA LYS A 178 -12.22 2.61 -42.98
C LYS A 178 -12.56 1.13 -42.85
N GLU A 179 -13.70 0.84 -42.24
CA GLU A 179 -14.31 -0.50 -42.14
C GLU A 179 -15.12 -0.78 -43.40
#